data_AF-A0A8S4S5U8-F1
#
_entry.id   AF-A0A8S4S5U8-F1
#
_cell.length_a   1.000
_cell.length_b   1.000
_cell.length_c   1.000
_cell.angle_alpha   90.00
_cell.angle_beta   90.00
_cell.angle_gamma   90.00
#
_symmetry.space_group_name_H-M   'P 1'
#
loop_
_entity.id
_entity.type
_entity.pdbx_description
1 polymer ?
#
loop_
_entity_poly.entity_id
_entity_poly.type
_entity_poly.pdbx_seq_one_letter_code
_entity_poly.pdbx_strand_id
1 'polypeptide(L)'
;MERAMLGVSLRDKIRNVEIRRRTGVTDIAQRVAKLKWQWAGHIVRSRDGRRGPKVLEWQPLTTSERSVSRAPTRWRDDIRRVAGSRWIQAAQNLGIWNSLQKTYVQEWTSIG
;
A
#
# COMPACT_ATOMS: atom_id res chain seq x y z
N MET A 1 -6.42 -17.54 13.39
CA MET A 1 -5.02 -18.00 13.54
C MET A 1 -4.42 -17.50 14.84
N GLU A 2 -4.21 -16.19 15.05
CA GLU A 2 -3.54 -15.65 16.25
C GLU A 2 -4.14 -16.12 17.59
N ARG A 3 -5.47 -16.18 17.69
CA ARG A 3 -6.16 -16.74 18.87
C ARG A 3 -5.81 -18.21 19.14
N ALA A 4 -5.72 -19.02 18.08
CA ALA A 4 -5.35 -20.43 18.19
C ALA A 4 -3.88 -20.60 18.61
N MET A 5 -2.98 -19.71 18.16
CA MET A 5 -1.57 -19.72 18.59
C MET A 5 -1.42 -19.47 20.10
N LEU A 6 -2.34 -18.70 20.70
CA LEU A 6 -2.36 -18.39 22.13
C LEU A 6 -3.31 -19.30 22.93
N GLY A 7 -4.02 -20.24 22.29
CA GLY A 7 -5.01 -21.08 22.96
C GLY A 7 -6.23 -20.34 23.52
N VAL A 8 -6.51 -19.11 23.06
CA VAL A 8 -7.60 -18.27 23.59
C VAL A 8 -8.85 -18.35 22.74
N SER A 9 -10.01 -18.34 23.40
CA SER A 9 -11.33 -18.40 22.79
C SER A 9 -11.99 -17.01 22.72
N LEU A 10 -13.14 -16.90 22.04
CA LEU A 10 -13.93 -15.67 22.06
C LEU A 10 -14.53 -15.38 23.45
N ARG A 11 -14.65 -16.39 24.33
CA ARG A 11 -15.23 -16.24 25.67
C ARG A 11 -14.31 -15.47 26.61
N ASP A 12 -13.00 -15.49 26.34
CA ASP A 12 -12.01 -14.78 27.15
C ASP A 12 -12.07 -13.26 26.97
N LYS A 13 -12.85 -12.77 25.99
CA LYS A 13 -13.10 -11.34 25.71
C LYS A 13 -11.82 -10.49 25.63
N ILE A 14 -10.70 -11.12 25.25
CA ILE A 14 -9.41 -10.44 25.09
C ILE A 14 -9.47 -9.54 23.85
N ARG A 15 -9.07 -8.28 24.03
CA ARG A 15 -9.00 -7.30 22.95
C ARG A 15 -8.01 -7.74 21.88
N ASN A 16 -8.33 -7.44 20.62
CA ASN A 16 -7.48 -7.81 19.49
C ASN A 16 -6.08 -7.15 19.56
N VAL A 17 -6.01 -5.93 20.10
CA VAL A 17 -4.74 -5.22 20.34
C VAL A 17 -3.81 -6.02 21.27
N GLU A 18 -4.37 -6.62 22.31
CA GLU A 18 -3.61 -7.43 23.27
C GLU A 18 -3.18 -8.77 22.67
N ILE A 19 -4.05 -9.39 21.85
CA ILE A 19 -3.69 -10.61 21.09
C ILE A 19 -2.50 -10.32 20.16
N ARG A 20 -2.56 -9.24 19.37
CA ARG A 20 -1.48 -8.82 18.48
C ARG A 20 -0.18 -8.47 19.22
N ARG A 21 -0.30 -7.81 20.38
CA ARG A 21 0.86 -7.51 21.25
C ARG A 21 1.56 -8.79 21.72
N ARG A 22 0.79 -9.82 22.08
CA ARG A 22 1.32 -11.11 22.56
C ARG A 22 1.91 -11.96 21.44
N THR A 23 1.28 -11.99 20.27
CA THR A 23 1.75 -12.80 19.14
C THR A 23 2.94 -12.17 18.43
N GLY A 24 3.09 -10.84 18.50
CA GLY A 24 4.17 -10.13 17.80
C GLY A 24 4.09 -10.27 16.28
N VAL A 25 2.95 -10.69 15.74
CA VAL A 25 2.75 -10.89 14.30
C VAL A 25 2.81 -9.53 13.63
N THR A 26 3.64 -9.44 12.59
CA THR A 26 3.77 -8.22 11.78
C THR A 26 2.40 -7.78 11.28
N ASP A 27 2.08 -6.50 11.47
CA ASP A 27 0.80 -5.99 11.03
C ASP A 27 0.64 -6.17 9.50
N ILE A 28 -0.48 -6.78 9.11
CA ILE A 28 -0.73 -7.14 7.71
C ILE A 28 -0.86 -5.86 6.86
N ALA A 29 -1.43 -4.79 7.40
CA ALA A 29 -1.55 -3.53 6.66
C ALA A 29 -0.17 -2.92 6.40
N GLN A 30 0.74 -2.96 7.38
CA GLN A 30 2.15 -2.59 7.17
C GLN A 30 2.81 -3.41 6.07
N ARG A 31 2.63 -4.75 6.11
CA ARG A 31 3.23 -5.65 5.13
C ARG A 31 2.69 -5.39 3.72
N VAL A 32 1.37 -5.23 3.59
CA VAL A 32 0.70 -4.93 2.32
C VAL A 32 1.15 -3.58 1.78
N ALA A 33 1.20 -2.53 2.61
CA ALA A 33 1.66 -1.21 2.19
C ALA A 33 3.12 -1.24 1.72
N LYS A 34 4.00 -1.92 2.47
CA LYS A 34 5.40 -2.10 2.09
C LYS A 34 5.54 -2.81 0.75
N LEU A 35 4.81 -3.90 0.53
CA LEU A 35 4.82 -4.64 -0.73
C LEU A 35 4.27 -3.82 -1.89
N LYS A 36 3.17 -3.09 -1.68
CA LYS A 36 2.58 -2.18 -2.67
C LYS A 36 3.58 -1.12 -3.14
N TRP A 37 4.32 -0.51 -2.21
CA TRP A 37 5.36 0.47 -2.52
C TRP A 37 6.54 -0.15 -3.27
N GLN A 38 7.01 -1.32 -2.83
CA GLN A 38 8.12 -2.03 -3.48
C GLN A 38 7.76 -2.46 -4.90
N TRP A 39 6.54 -2.97 -5.09
CA TRP A 39 6.07 -3.38 -6.41
C TRP A 39 5.97 -2.20 -7.38
N ALA A 40 5.43 -1.06 -6.94
CA ALA A 40 5.37 0.14 -7.78
C ALA A 40 6.76 0.60 -8.26
N GLY A 41 7.74 0.65 -7.35
CA GLY A 41 9.12 0.97 -7.73
C GLY A 41 9.77 -0.08 -8.63
N HIS A 42 9.49 -1.36 -8.39
CA HIS A 42 9.99 -2.45 -9.23
C HIS A 42 9.44 -2.37 -10.65
N ILE A 43 8.14 -2.11 -10.81
CA ILE A 43 7.49 -1.98 -12.13
C ILE A 43 8.06 -0.82 -12.94
N VAL A 44 8.33 0.32 -12.29
CA VAL A 44 8.95 1.48 -12.96
C VAL A 44 10.36 1.16 -13.45
N ARG A 45 11.15 0.42 -12.65
CA ARG A 45 12.53 0.05 -12.98
C ARG A 45 12.65 -1.21 -13.84
N SER A 46 11.56 -1.95 -14.04
CA SER A 46 11.61 -3.19 -14.82
C SER A 46 11.90 -2.90 -16.29
N ARG A 47 12.84 -3.67 -16.86
CA ARG A 47 13.34 -3.53 -18.23
C ARG A 47 12.29 -3.82 -19.31
N ASP A 48 11.15 -4.38 -18.92
CA ASP A 48 10.00 -4.66 -19.79
C ASP A 48 9.26 -3.40 -20.29
N GLY A 49 9.78 -2.20 -19.96
CA GLY A 49 9.73 -0.88 -20.64
C GLY A 49 8.50 -0.42 -21.43
N ARG A 50 7.84 -1.30 -22.19
CA ARG A 50 6.63 -1.02 -22.96
C ARG A 50 5.33 -0.99 -22.14
N ARG A 51 5.22 -1.75 -21.03
CA ARG A 51 3.94 -1.96 -20.32
C ARG A 51 3.91 -1.51 -18.86
N GLY A 52 5.02 -1.57 -18.12
CA GLY A 52 5.02 -1.35 -16.67
C GLY A 52 4.44 0.01 -16.21
N PRO A 53 5.06 1.14 -16.58
CA PRO A 53 4.54 2.47 -16.23
C PRO A 53 3.14 2.75 -16.80
N LYS A 54 2.85 2.23 -18.01
CA LYS A 54 1.53 2.39 -18.64
C LYS A 54 0.41 1.71 -17.86
N VAL A 55 0.68 0.58 -17.20
CA VAL A 55 -0.32 -0.11 -16.35
C VAL A 55 -0.61 0.71 -15.08
N LEU A 56 0.42 1.31 -14.48
CA LEU A 56 0.28 2.20 -13.31
C LEU A 56 -0.50 3.48 -13.64
N GLU A 57 -0.26 4.05 -14.82
CA GLU A 57 -0.90 5.28 -15.28
C GLU A 57 -2.20 5.05 -16.04
N TRP A 58 -2.57 3.79 -16.31
CA TRP A 58 -3.69 3.46 -17.17
C TRP A 58 -4.98 4.13 -16.67
N GLN A 59 -5.61 4.86 -17.58
CA GLN A 59 -6.85 5.58 -17.37
C GLN A 59 -7.78 5.28 -18.54
N PRO A 60 -9.03 4.86 -18.32
CA PRO A 60 -10.01 4.82 -19.39
C PRO A 60 -10.28 6.25 -19.88
N LEU A 61 -10.23 6.44 -21.21
CA LEU A 61 -10.39 7.74 -21.86
C LEU A 61 -11.78 8.37 -21.58
N THR A 62 -12.79 7.54 -21.28
CA THR A 62 -14.20 7.90 -21.04
C THR A 62 -14.49 8.36 -19.60
N THR A 63 -13.55 9.04 -18.94
CA THR A 63 -13.67 9.41 -17.52
C THR A 63 -14.80 10.42 -17.23
N SER A 64 -15.45 11.01 -18.24
CA SER A 64 -16.51 12.01 -18.07
C SER A 64 -17.87 11.46 -17.61
N GLU A 65 -18.12 10.15 -17.66
CA GLU A 65 -19.48 9.60 -17.42
C GLU A 65 -19.55 8.51 -16.34
N ARG A 66 -18.64 8.52 -15.35
CA ARG A 66 -18.72 7.54 -14.25
C ARG A 66 -19.75 7.99 -13.21
N SER A 67 -20.65 7.10 -12.82
CA SER A 67 -21.65 7.38 -11.78
C SER A 67 -21.00 7.80 -10.46
N VAL A 68 -21.64 8.76 -9.79
CA VAL A 68 -21.17 9.57 -8.64
C VAL A 68 -20.83 8.73 -7.38
N SER A 69 -21.08 7.43 -7.38
CA SER A 69 -21.13 6.61 -6.16
C SER A 69 -19.79 6.10 -5.64
N ARG A 70 -18.67 6.17 -6.39
CA ARG A 70 -17.35 5.75 -5.87
C ARG A 70 -16.30 6.83 -6.06
N ALA A 71 -15.53 7.08 -4.99
CA ALA A 71 -14.42 8.03 -5.02
C ALA A 71 -13.47 7.74 -6.20
N PRO A 72 -13.01 8.78 -6.91
CA PRO A 72 -12.17 8.63 -8.09
C PRO A 72 -10.76 8.11 -7.76
N THR A 73 -10.45 7.88 -6.49
CA THR A 73 -9.13 7.48 -5.99
C THR A 73 -8.65 6.21 -6.67
N ARG A 74 -7.53 6.34 -7.36
CA ARG A 74 -6.84 5.24 -8.04
C ARG A 74 -5.60 4.86 -7.27
N TRP A 75 -5.10 3.69 -7.64
CA TRP A 75 -3.88 3.13 -7.08
C TRP A 75 -2.66 4.09 -7.17
N ARG A 76 -2.53 4.83 -8.29
CA ARG A 76 -1.50 5.86 -8.48
C ARG A 76 -1.64 7.06 -7.54
N ASP A 77 -2.86 7.37 -7.09
CA ASP A 77 -3.13 8.59 -6.32
C ASP A 77 -2.58 8.46 -4.90
N ASP A 78 -2.57 7.24 -4.34
CA ASP A 78 -1.90 6.94 -3.07
C ASP A 78 -0.38 7.15 -3.16
N ILE A 79 0.22 6.76 -4.29
CA ILE A 79 1.65 6.94 -4.53
C ILE A 79 1.97 8.42 -4.73
N ARG A 80 1.15 9.14 -5.50
CA ARG A 80 1.28 10.58 -5.74
C ARG A 80 1.14 11.41 -4.48
N ARG A 81 0.34 10.96 -3.50
CA ARG A 81 0.21 11.65 -2.21
C ARG A 81 1.54 11.76 -1.47
N VAL A 82 2.37 10.72 -1.57
CA VAL A 82 3.66 10.64 -0.85
C VAL A 82 4.85 11.07 -1.71
N ALA A 83 4.93 10.60 -2.96
CA ALA A 83 6.06 10.85 -3.86
C ALA A 83 5.82 12.01 -4.86
N GLY A 84 4.65 12.65 -4.83
CA GLY A 84 4.30 13.77 -5.69
C GLY A 84 3.95 13.39 -7.13
N SER A 85 3.75 14.40 -7.97
CA SER A 85 3.35 14.24 -9.38
C SER A 85 4.42 13.51 -10.21
N ARG A 86 5.71 13.75 -9.93
CA ARG A 86 6.88 13.14 -10.60
C ARG A 86 7.34 11.83 -9.95
N TRP A 87 6.43 11.09 -9.30
CA TRP A 87 6.76 9.87 -8.57
C TRP A 87 7.43 8.78 -9.43
N ILE A 88 7.20 8.74 -10.76
CA ILE A 88 7.90 7.80 -11.67
C ILE A 88 9.41 8.09 -11.70
N GLN A 89 9.80 9.37 -11.74
CA GLN A 89 11.22 9.76 -11.68
C GLN A 89 11.81 9.45 -10.31
N ALA A 90 11.06 9.72 -9.24
CA ALA A 90 11.46 9.37 -7.88
C ALA A 90 11.63 7.85 -7.70
N ALA A 91 10.74 7.06 -8.31
CA ALA A 91 10.79 5.60 -8.30
C ALA A 91 11.96 5.04 -9.12
N GLN A 92 12.47 5.77 -10.12
CA GLN A 92 13.67 5.36 -10.83
C GLN A 92 14.90 5.32 -9.90
N ASN A 93 14.98 6.26 -8.95
CA ASN A 93 16.05 6.32 -7.96
C ASN A 93 15.69 5.48 -6.71
N LEU A 94 16.37 4.35 -6.52
CA LEU A 94 16.09 3.44 -5.41
C LEU A 94 16.29 4.08 -4.02
N GLY A 95 17.26 4.99 -3.88
CA GLY A 95 17.55 5.67 -2.60
C GLY A 95 16.42 6.59 -2.18
N ILE A 96 15.94 7.44 -3.11
CA ILE A 96 14.78 8.33 -2.89
C ILE A 96 13.51 7.51 -2.68
N TRP A 97 13.32 6.44 -3.45
CA TRP A 97 12.15 5.57 -3.31
C TRP A 97 12.09 4.88 -1.95
N ASN A 98 13.22 4.40 -1.44
CA ASN A 98 13.28 3.75 -0.14
C ASN A 98 13.12 4.73 1.03
N SER A 99 13.58 5.98 0.91
CA SER A 99 13.40 6.97 1.98
C SER A 99 11.92 7.33 2.19
N LEU A 100 11.15 7.42 1.11
CA LEU A 100 9.71 7.69 1.12
C LEU A 100 8.84 6.47 1.53
N GLN A 101 9.44 5.29 1.64
CA GLN A 101 8.67 4.09 2.01
C GLN A 101 8.11 4.18 3.42
N LYS A 102 8.85 4.77 4.36
CA LYS A 102 8.42 4.87 5.76
C LYS A 102 7.19 5.75 5.90
N THR A 103 7.17 6.90 5.23
CA THR A 103 6.03 7.83 5.24
C THR A 103 4.80 7.19 4.61
N TYR A 104 4.97 6.48 3.50
CA TYR A 104 3.89 5.73 2.87
C TYR A 104 3.26 4.66 3.77
N VAL A 105 4.09 3.87 4.46
CA VAL A 105 3.59 2.84 5.39
C VAL A 105 2.88 3.49 6.58
N GLN A 106 3.39 4.60 7.10
CA GLN A 106 2.77 5.33 8.22
C GLN A 106 1.39 5.88 7.88
N GLU A 107 1.19 6.43 6.68
CA GLU A 107 -0.15 6.87 6.24
C GLU A 107 -1.13 5.69 6.21
N TRP A 108 -0.70 4.51 5.75
CA TRP A 108 -1.54 3.32 5.66
C TRP A 108 -1.86 2.69 7.02
N THR A 109 -0.98 2.84 8.01
CA THR A 109 -1.21 2.32 9.36
C THR A 109 -1.98 3.26 10.27
N SER A 110 -1.93 4.57 10.01
CA SER A 110 -2.60 5.56 10.88
C SER A 110 -4.11 5.63 10.66
N ILE A 111 -4.62 4.96 9.62
CA ILE A 111 -6.05 4.97 9.24
C ILE A 111 -6.82 3.81 9.91
N GLY A 112 -6.16 2.90 10.64
CA GLY A 112 -6.77 1.73 11.30
C GLY A 112 -6.69 1.78 12.81
#